data_AF-A0A7J6X133-F1
#
_entry.id   AF-A0A7J6X133-F1
#
_cell.length_a   1.000
_cell.length_b   1.000
_cell.length_c   1.000
_cell.angle_alpha   90.00
_cell.angle_beta   90.00
_cell.angle_gamma   90.00
#
_symmetry.space_group_name_H-M   'P 1'
#
loop_
_entity.id
_entity.type
_entity.pdbx_description
1 polymer ?
#
loop_
_entity_poly.entity_id
_entity_poly.type
_entity_poly.pdbx_seq_one_letter_code
_entity_poly.pdbx_strand_id
1 'polypeptide(L)' 'MRMEKCLRDQGITGPPYQLLYGNTKQIFRWMKKAQAKPMEISHHTLSRILPFDHQAAKDYGKRFVSW' A
#
# COMPACT_ATOMS: atom_id res chain seq x y z
N MET A 1 -8.39 2.43 -18.28
CA MET A 1 -8.53 0.97 -18.12
C MET A 1 -9.88 0.67 -17.49
N ARG A 2 -10.64 -0.27 -18.07
CA ARG A 2 -12.03 -0.55 -17.65
C ARG A 2 -12.11 -1.09 -16.21
N MET A 3 -11.12 -1.87 -15.79
CA MET A 3 -10.96 -2.40 -14.43
C MET A 3 -10.80 -1.28 -13.38
N GLU A 4 -9.83 -0.37 -13.56
CA GLU A 4 -9.61 0.75 -12.62
C GLU A 4 -10.85 1.62 -12.46
N LYS A 5 -11.57 1.88 -13.56
CA LYS A 5 -12.81 2.67 -13.51
C LYS A 5 -13.90 1.94 -12.73
N CYS A 6 -14.05 0.63 -12.92
CA CYS A 6 -14.99 -0.21 -12.18
C CYS A 6 -14.69 -0.25 -10.68
N LEU A 7 -13.41 -0.36 -10.29
CA LEU A 7 -12.99 -0.34 -8.90
C LEU A 7 -13.27 1.01 -8.23
N ARG A 8 -12.98 2.12 -8.93
CA ARG A 8 -13.27 3.47 -8.43
C ARG A 8 -14.77 3.72 -8.25
N ASP A 9 -15.60 3.19 -9.15
CA ASP A 9 -17.06 3.25 -9.05
C ASP A 9 -17.59 2.51 -7.80
N GLN A 10 -16.92 1.43 -7.40
CA GLN A 10 -17.17 0.71 -6.14
C GLN A 10 -16.57 1.39 -4.90
N GLY A 11 -15.95 2.57 -5.05
CA GLY A 11 -15.25 3.27 -3.97
C GLY A 11 -13.90 2.66 -3.58
N ILE A 12 -13.34 1.77 -4.40
CA ILE A 12 -12.01 1.18 -4.18
C ILE A 12 -10.98 2.04 -4.88
N THR A 13 -10.11 2.66 -4.10
CA THR A 13 -9.02 3.50 -4.58
C THR A 13 -7.66 2.83 -4.47
N GLY A 14 -6.71 3.27 -5.27
CA GLY A 14 -5.36 2.73 -5.28
C GLY A 14 -4.47 3.50 -6.23
N PRO A 15 -3.19 3.08 -6.33
CA PRO A 15 -2.27 3.65 -7.30
C PRO A 15 -2.78 3.39 -8.72
N PRO A 16 -2.45 4.27 -9.68
CA PRO A 16 -2.78 4.04 -11.08
C PRO A 16 -2.10 2.76 -11.57
N TYR A 17 -2.78 2.04 -12.46
CA TYR A 17 -2.23 0.82 -13.03
C TYR A 17 -0.95 1.10 -13.81
N GLN A 18 0.09 0.30 -13.56
CA GLN A 18 1.33 0.32 -14.33
C GLN A 18 1.57 -1.05 -14.96
N LEU A 19 1.94 -1.05 -16.25
CA LEU A 19 2.18 -2.27 -17.01
C LEU A 19 3.37 -3.07 -16.42
N LEU A 20 3.28 -4.41 -16.46
CA LEU A 20 4.28 -5.41 -16.02
C LEU A 20 4.51 -5.54 -14.51
N TYR A 21 4.68 -4.44 -13.79
CA TYR A 21 5.09 -4.48 -12.37
C TYR A 21 4.19 -3.68 -11.44
N GLY A 22 3.15 -3.02 -11.97
CA GLY A 22 2.22 -2.25 -11.17
C GLY A 22 2.93 -1.29 -10.23
N ASN A 23 2.54 -1.28 -8.96
CA ASN A 23 3.19 -0.44 -7.95
C ASN A 23 4.23 -1.20 -7.11
N THR A 24 4.63 -2.41 -7.50
CA THR A 24 5.58 -3.28 -6.78
C THR A 24 6.85 -2.55 -6.31
N LYS A 25 7.46 -1.72 -7.16
CA LYS A 25 8.65 -0.92 -6.78
C LYS A 25 8.38 0.05 -5.62
N GLN A 26 7.18 0.65 -5.56
CA GLN A 26 6.79 1.54 -4.47
C GLN A 26 6.55 0.75 -3.18
N ILE A 27 5.91 -0.42 -3.28
CA ILE A 27 5.70 -1.35 -2.15
C ILE A 27 7.07 -1.69 -1.52
N PHE A 28 8.03 -2.14 -2.33
CA PHE A 28 9.39 -2.46 -1.85
C PHE A 28 10.08 -1.26 -1.19
N ARG A 29 9.91 -0.06 -1.74
CA ARG A 29 10.47 1.16 -1.15
C ARG A 29 9.90 1.44 0.24
N TRP A 30 8.58 1.30 0.41
CA TRP A 30 7.93 1.49 1.72
C TRP A 30 8.36 0.42 2.72
N MET A 31 8.44 -0.84 2.31
CA MET A 31 8.95 -1.92 3.14
C MET A 31 10.38 -1.62 3.62
N LYS A 32 11.29 -1.28 2.71
CA LYS A 32 12.68 -0.94 3.05
C LYS A 32 12.77 0.27 4.00
N LYS A 33 11.97 1.31 3.75
CA LYS A 33 11.95 2.52 4.59
C LYS A 33 11.44 2.23 6.00
N ALA A 34 10.43 1.38 6.14
CA ALA A 34 9.91 0.98 7.45
C ALA A 34 10.89 0.10 8.22
N GLN A 35 11.56 -0.83 7.54
CA GLN A 35 12.56 -1.71 8.16
C GLN A 35 13.83 -0.96 8.60
N ALA A 36 14.24 0.06 7.84
CA ALA A 36 15.41 0.88 8.15
C ALA A 36 15.20 1.81 9.35
N LYS A 37 13.95 2.12 9.72
CA LYS A 37 13.67 2.93 10.90
C LYS A 37 13.78 2.10 12.18
N PRO A 38 14.63 2.49 13.14
CA PRO A 38 14.58 1.88 14.47
C PRO A 38 13.21 2.17 15.10
N MET A 39 12.67 1.18 15.81
CA MET A 39 11.36 1.25 16.44
C MET A 39 11.43 0.58 17.81
N GLU A 40 10.93 1.26 18.82
CA GLU A 40 10.74 0.72 20.16
C GLU A 40 9.78 -0.47 20.12
N ILE A 41 10.11 -1.52 20.88
CA ILE A 41 9.21 -2.67 21.04
C ILE A 41 7.97 -2.18 21.80
N SER A 42 6.88 -2.02 21.07
CA SER A 42 5.62 -1.49 21.56
C SER A 42 4.45 -2.26 20.93
N HIS A 43 3.25 -2.08 21.45
CA HIS A 43 2.05 -2.75 20.94
C HIS A 43 1.65 -2.35 19.51
N HIS A 44 2.30 -1.34 18.90
CA HIS A 44 2.03 -0.86 17.53
C HIS A 44 2.95 -1.46 16.46
N THR A 45 3.26 -2.74 16.58
CA THR A 45 4.19 -3.47 15.70
C THR A 45 3.65 -3.71 14.29
N LEU A 46 2.34 -3.62 14.08
CA LEU A 46 1.70 -3.87 12.77
C LEU A 46 2.25 -2.98 11.66
N SER A 47 2.59 -1.73 11.97
CA SER A 47 3.19 -0.79 11.03
C SER A 47 4.58 -1.21 10.52
N ARG A 48 5.28 -2.10 11.25
CA ARG A 48 6.57 -2.67 10.87
C ARG A 48 6.46 -4.05 10.23
N ILE A 49 5.48 -4.85 10.66
CA ILE A 49 5.21 -6.18 10.08
C ILE A 49 4.59 -6.03 8.70
N LEU A 50 3.61 -5.14 8.56
CA LEU A 50 2.86 -4.85 7.34
C LEU A 50 2.92 -3.36 6.98
N PRO A 51 4.12 -2.83 6.67
CA PRO A 51 4.31 -1.41 6.40
C PRO A 51 3.60 -0.95 5.14
N PHE A 52 3.47 -1.84 4.15
CA PHE A 52 2.71 -1.57 2.94
C PHE A 52 1.22 -1.37 3.26
N ASP A 53 0.57 -2.33 3.91
CA ASP A 53 -0.85 -2.24 4.24
C ASP A 53 -1.16 -1.06 5.14
N HIS A 54 -0.30 -0.79 6.13
CA HIS A 54 -0.47 0.34 7.02
C HIS A 54 -0.41 1.68 6.25
N GLN A 55 0.52 1.82 5.31
CA GLN A 55 0.65 3.03 4.49
C GLN A 55 -0.48 3.12 3.45
N ALA A 56 -0.80 2.02 2.78
CA ALA A 56 -1.87 1.94 1.79
C ALA A 56 -3.24 2.23 2.41
N ALA A 57 -3.51 1.73 3.62
CA ALA A 57 -4.73 2.05 4.34
C ALA A 57 -4.83 3.53 4.73
N LYS A 58 -3.69 4.19 4.96
CA LYS A 58 -3.62 5.62 5.26
C LYS A 58 -3.82 6.48 4.00
N ASP A 59 -3.25 6.08 2.87
CA ASP A 59 -3.32 6.84 1.61
C ASP A 59 -4.62 6.59 0.82
N TYR A 60 -5.11 5.35 0.81
CA TYR A 60 -6.22 4.90 -0.04
C TYR A 60 -7.45 4.42 0.75
N GLY A 61 -7.39 4.41 2.08
CA GLY A 61 -8.46 3.92 2.95
C GLY A 61 -8.43 2.41 3.17
N LYS A 62 -9.35 1.90 4.00
CA LYS A 62 -9.39 0.49 4.44
C LYS A 62 -9.59 -0.53 3.32
N ARG A 63 -10.15 -0.10 2.18
CA ARG A 63 -10.31 -0.93 0.98
C ARG A 63 -9.52 -0.27 -0.13
N PHE A 64 -8.46 -0.95 -0.55
CA PHE A 64 -7.60 -0.45 -1.61
C PHE A 64 -7.24 -1.57 -2.58
N VAL A 65 -6.77 -1.18 -3.76
CA VAL A 65 -6.18 -2.08 -4.75
C VAL A 65 -4.69 -1.80 -4.90
N SER A 66 -3.92 -2.83 -5.21
CA SER A 66 -2.54 -2.72 -5.68
C SER A 66 -2.33 -3.60 -6.90
N TRP A 67 -1.32 -3.26 -7.70
CA TRP A 67 -1.01 -3.88 -8.99
C TRP A 67 0.39 -4.49 -8.99
#